data_AF-A0A969A6F6-F1
#
_entry.id   AF-A0A969A6F6-F1
#
_cell.length_a   1.000
_cell.length_b   1.000
_cell.length_c   1.000
_cell.angle_alpha   90.00
_cell.angle_beta   90.00
_cell.angle_gamma   90.00
#
_symmetry.space_group_name_H-M   'P 1'
#
loop_
_entity.id
_entity.type
_entity.pdbx_description
1 polymer ?
#
loop_
_entity_poly.entity_id
_entity_poly.type
_entity_poly.pdbx_seq_one_letter_code
_entity_poly.pdbx_strand_id
1 'polypeptide(L)' 'ERLWRLADEPLVNRCFDALSDLEDVLEARCRTLLSMQSEIKALTNYHWWPA' A
#
# COMPACT_ATOMS: atom_id res chain seq x y z
N GLU A 1 -12.50 2.82 1.31
CA GLU A 1 -11.22 2.16 1.60
C GLU A 1 -10.20 3.18 2.10
N ARG A 2 -9.44 2.88 3.16
CA ARG A 2 -8.38 3.77 3.68
C ARG A 2 -6.97 3.27 3.34
N LEU A 3 -6.77 1.96 3.30
CA LEU A 3 -5.50 1.33 2.95
C LEU A 3 -5.10 1.60 1.49
N TRP A 4 -6.06 1.58 0.56
CA TRP A 4 -5.79 1.78 -0.87
C TRP A 4 -5.01 3.07 -1.15
N ARG A 5 -5.36 4.18 -0.47
CA ARG A 5 -4.65 5.46 -0.64
C ARG A 5 -3.15 5.38 -0.33
N LEU A 6 -2.75 4.49 0.59
CA LEU A 6 -1.35 4.29 0.93
C LEU A 6 -0.65 3.40 -0.11
N ALA A 7 -1.34 2.40 -0.65
CA ALA A 7 -0.78 1.48 -1.65
C ALA A 7 -0.69 2.11 -3.05
N ASP A 8 -1.63 3.00 -3.39
CA ASP A 8 -1.76 3.67 -4.69
C ASP A 8 -0.89 4.92 -4.83
N GLU A 9 -0.37 5.47 -3.72
CA GLU A 9 0.51 6.66 -3.73
C GLU A 9 1.65 6.61 -4.77
N PRO A 10 2.40 5.50 -4.94
CA PRO A 10 3.44 5.41 -5.97
C PRO A 10 2.90 5.06 -7.37
N LEU A 11 1.61 4.74 -7.52
CA LEU A 11 1.01 4.31 -8.79
C LEU A 11 0.20 5.43 -9.46
N VAL A 12 -0.40 6.31 -8.66
CA VAL A 12 -1.33 7.33 -9.15
C VAL A 12 -0.71 8.21 -10.24
N ASN A 13 -1.43 8.35 -11.36
CA ASN A 13 -1.03 9.11 -12.54
C ASN A 13 0.33 8.72 -13.16
N ARG A 14 0.78 7.47 -12.97
CA ARG A 14 1.96 6.94 -13.66
C ARG A 14 1.55 5.95 -14.74
N CYS A 15 2.21 6.05 -15.89
CA CYS A 15 2.15 5.04 -16.93
C CYS A 15 3.29 4.04 -16.69
N PHE A 16 3.00 2.76 -16.89
CA PHE A 16 3.97 1.66 -16.81
C PHE A 16 4.03 1.00 -18.18
N ASP A 17 5.22 0.65 -18.63
CA ASP A 17 5.44 0.04 -19.94
C ASP A 17 5.08 -1.45 -19.94
N ALA A 18 5.32 -2.12 -18.80
CA ALA A 18 4.91 -3.49 -18.54
C ALA A 18 4.18 -3.66 -17.21
N LEU A 19 3.42 -4.74 -17.09
CA LEU A 19 2.75 -5.10 -15.84
C LEU A 19 3.77 -5.37 -14.71
N SER A 20 4.92 -5.96 -15.05
CA SER A 20 6.01 -6.20 -14.10
C SER A 20 6.52 -4.93 -13.44
N ASP A 21 6.56 -3.82 -14.18
CA ASP A 21 7.04 -2.54 -13.64
C ASP A 21 6.07 -1.99 -12.58
N LEU A 22 4.76 -2.19 -12.79
CA LEU A 22 3.73 -1.86 -11.82
C LEU A 22 3.83 -2.76 -10.58
N GLU A 23 4.02 -4.07 -10.80
CA GLU A 23 4.16 -5.06 -9.74
C GLU A 23 5.36 -4.77 -8.85
N ASP A 24 6.52 -4.48 -9.43
CA ASP A 24 7.76 -4.15 -8.70
C ASP A 24 7.57 -2.93 -7.80
N VAL A 25 6.93 -1.87 -8.32
CA VAL A 25 6.64 -0.65 -7.56
C VAL A 25 5.64 -0.92 -6.43
N LEU A 26 4.58 -1.67 -6.71
CA LEU A 26 3.57 -2.01 -5.71
C LEU A 26 4.15 -2.94 -4.63
N GLU A 27 5.00 -3.89 -5.00
CA GLU A 27 5.67 -4.80 -4.06
C GLU A 27 6.60 -4.03 -3.12
N ALA A 28 7.46 -3.16 -3.67
CA ALA A 28 8.34 -2.30 -2.87
C ALA A 28 7.54 -1.42 -1.91
N ARG A 29 6.40 -0.90 -2.37
CA ARG A 29 5.48 -0.14 -1.51
C ARG A 29 4.88 -1.00 -0.41
N CYS A 30 4.39 -2.19 -0.71
CA CYS A 30 3.85 -3.12 0.28
C CYS A 30 4.89 -3.47 1.34
N ARG A 31 6.15 -3.73 0.95
CA ARG A 31 7.27 -3.95 1.89
C ARG A 31 7.47 -2.78 2.84
N THR A 32 7.35 -1.55 2.33
CA THR A 32 7.41 -0.33 3.17
C THR A 32 6.23 -0.28 4.13
N LEU A 33 5.01 -0.51 3.64
CA LEU A 33 3.79 -0.48 4.46
C LEU A 33 3.78 -1.55 5.55
N LEU A 34 4.41 -2.72 5.31
CA LEU A 34 4.58 -3.76 6.33
C LEU A 34 5.41 -3.29 7.54
N SER A 35 6.26 -2.27 7.38
CA SER A 35 7.00 -1.66 8.49
C SER A 35 6.18 -0.62 9.28
N MET A 36 5.03 -0.19 8.75
CA MET A 36 4.17 0.87 9.28
C MET A 36 2.83 0.33 9.83
N GLN A 37 2.82 -0.91 10.32
CA GLN A 37 1.58 -1.59 10.71
C GLN A 37 0.80 -0.84 11.80
N SER A 38 1.48 -0.19 12.75
CA SER A 38 0.85 0.64 13.79
C SER A 38 0.06 1.81 13.21
N GLU A 39 0.67 2.54 12.29
CA GLU A 39 0.11 3.72 11.62
C GLU A 39 -1.06 3.30 10.73
N ILE A 40 -0.90 2.20 9.99
CA ILE A 40 -1.96 1.64 9.15
C ILE A 40 -3.14 1.20 9.99
N LYS A 41 -2.91 0.53 11.13
CA LYS A 41 -3.98 0.12 12.05
C LYS A 41 -4.74 1.32 12.61
N ALA A 42 -4.02 2.36 13.05
CA ALA A 42 -4.62 3.61 13.53
C ALA A 42 -5.40 4.37 12.44
N LEU A 43 -4.93 4.31 11.18
CA LEU A 43 -5.61 4.94 10.05
C LEU A 43 -6.88 4.16 9.65
N THR A 44 -6.79 2.84 9.57
CA THR A 44 -7.82 1.99 8.97
C THR A 44 -8.93 1.62 9.95
N ASN A 45 -8.63 1.50 11.25
CA ASN A 45 -9.55 1.04 12.30
C ASN A 45 -10.29 -0.25 11.91
N TYR A 46 -9.60 -1.18 11.26
CA TYR A 46 -10.18 -2.46 10.91
C TYR A 46 -10.45 -3.29 12.17
N HIS A 47 -11.73 -3.59 12.42
CA HIS A 47 -12.18 -4.33 13.61
C HIS A 47 -11.63 -5.77 13.68
N TRP A 48 -11.20 -6.32 12.54
CA TRP A 48 -10.64 -7.67 12.41
C TRP A 48 -9.11 -7.70 12.55
N TRP A 49 -8.43 -6.56 12.61
CA TRP A 49 -6.96 -6.53 12.73
C TRP A 49 -6.53 -6.92 14.15
N PRO A 50 -5.60 -7.89 14.33
CA PRO A 50 -5.20 -8.38 15.66
C PRO A 50 -4.72 -7.26 16.59
N ALA A 51 -5.07 -7.36 17.87
CA ALA A 51 -4.66 -6.43 18.92
C ALA A 51 -3.13 -6.33 19.06
#